data_AF-A0A1Y4EVT0-F1
#
_entry.id   AF-A0A1Y4EVT0-F1
#
_cell.length_a   1.000
_cell.length_b   1.000
_cell.length_c   1.000
_cell.angle_alpha   90.00
_cell.angle_beta   90.00
_cell.angle_gamma   90.00
#
_symmetry.space_group_name_H-M   'P 1'
#
loop_
_entity.id
_entity.type
_entity.pdbx_description
1 polymer ?
#
loop_
_entity_poly.entity_id
_entity_poly.type
_entity_poly.pdbx_seq_one_letter_code
_entity_poly.pdbx_strand_id
1 'polypeptide(L)'
;MGGVLSTDLVPWADATVSQMMAQTKMLMGTVVEYKELMMMYACAIKEVRTKFDVLNTEFKIRYQRNPISSISTRLKRTASITDKLERQNFPFSLESIEKNVNDVAGIRVICSYIDDIYTIAEAFLRQDDVTLIAQKDYIAHPKPNGYRSLHLIISIPVFFADRKKDMKVEVQIRTIAMDFWASLEHQLKYKQEIPNQPEIISQLKECAEIINATDEKMLDIRHQIEEIADAPTEEDILLEKLSKLDLAVDV
;
A
#
# COMPACT_ATOMS: atom_id res chain seq x y z
N MET A 1 53.60 12.61 60.63
CA MET A 1 53.48 11.48 59.70
C MET A 1 52.26 11.74 58.81
N GLY A 2 52.49 12.32 57.63
CA GLY A 2 51.45 12.58 56.65
C GLY A 2 51.37 11.43 55.66
N GLY A 3 50.18 10.88 55.46
CA GLY A 3 49.85 10.00 54.33
C GLY A 3 48.79 10.69 53.51
N VAL A 4 49.18 11.23 52.35
CA VAL A 4 48.26 11.75 51.34
C VAL A 4 47.75 10.55 50.56
N LEU A 5 46.44 10.29 50.63
CA LEU A 5 45.77 9.38 49.71
C LEU A 5 45.79 10.03 48.32
N SER A 6 46.61 9.50 47.41
CA SER A 6 46.46 9.75 45.97
C SER A 6 45.13 9.13 45.55
N THR A 7 44.12 9.97 45.38
CA THR A 7 42.94 9.66 44.59
C THR A 7 43.20 10.10 43.16
N ASP A 8 44.14 9.44 42.48
CA ASP A 8 44.22 9.52 41.03
C ASP A 8 43.11 8.61 40.46
N LEU A 9 41.88 9.13 40.53
CA LEU A 9 40.77 8.65 39.70
C LEU A 9 41.12 9.00 38.25
N VAL A 10 41.83 8.07 37.65
CA VAL A 10 41.89 7.74 36.22
C VAL A 10 41.03 8.64 35.32
N PRO A 11 41.59 9.74 34.77
CA PRO A 11 40.86 10.67 33.89
C PRO A 11 40.41 10.06 32.56
N TRP A 12 41.04 8.97 32.13
CA TRP A 12 40.72 8.29 30.86
C TRP A 12 39.42 7.50 30.92
N ALA A 13 38.97 7.06 32.10
CA ALA A 13 37.71 6.34 32.25
C ALA A 13 36.51 7.28 32.05
N ASP A 14 36.60 8.53 32.52
CA ASP A 14 35.54 9.53 32.44
C ASP A 14 35.36 10.08 31.02
N ALA A 15 36.48 10.29 30.29
CA ALA A 15 36.45 10.66 28.88
C ALA A 15 35.86 9.54 27.99
N THR A 16 36.21 8.28 28.27
CA THR A 16 35.68 7.12 27.53
C THR A 16 34.19 6.92 27.81
N VAL A 17 33.75 7.06 29.06
CA VAL A 17 32.33 7.00 29.44
C VAL A 17 31.54 8.14 28.80
N SER A 18 32.07 9.36 28.82
CA SER A 18 31.45 10.52 28.17
C SER A 18 31.30 10.33 26.65
N GLN A 19 32.33 9.81 25.99
CA GLN A 19 32.30 9.49 24.56
C GLN A 19 31.28 8.38 24.25
N MET A 20 31.22 7.34 25.08
CA MET A 20 30.25 6.24 24.96
C MET A 20 28.82 6.74 25.17
N MET A 21 28.58 7.65 26.12
CA MET A 21 27.28 8.28 26.34
C MET A 21 26.87 9.17 25.17
N ALA A 22 27.80 9.93 24.59
CA ALA A 22 27.54 10.75 23.41
C ALA A 22 27.15 9.90 22.19
N GLN A 23 27.88 8.81 21.93
CA GLN A 23 27.54 7.85 20.87
C GLN A 23 26.18 7.19 21.11
N THR A 24 25.90 6.78 22.35
CA THR A 24 24.61 6.20 22.74
C THR A 24 23.46 7.19 22.52
N LYS A 25 23.65 8.45 22.90
CA LYS A 25 22.65 9.51 22.68
C LYS A 25 22.38 9.77 21.20
N MET A 26 23.43 9.78 20.38
CA MET A 26 23.30 9.93 18.92
C MET A 26 22.52 8.75 18.32
N LEU A 27 22.89 7.51 18.68
CA LEU A 27 22.17 6.30 18.24
C LEU A 27 20.70 6.32 18.65
N MET A 28 20.41 6.69 19.89
CA MET A 28 19.03 6.82 20.37
C MET A 28 18.26 7.88 19.61
N GLY A 29 18.89 9.03 19.29
CA GLY A 29 18.31 10.07 18.45
C GLY A 29 17.87 9.52 17.09
N THR A 30 18.77 8.85 16.37
CA THR A 30 18.47 8.24 15.06
C THR A 30 17.35 7.19 15.14
N VAL A 31 17.32 6.38 16.22
CA VAL A 31 16.25 5.39 16.42
C VAL A 31 14.89 6.06 16.65
N VAL A 32 14.85 7.18 17.39
CA VAL A 32 13.62 7.95 17.59
C VAL A 32 13.14 8.54 16.28
N GLU A 33 14.00 9.22 15.53
CA GLU A 33 13.66 9.82 14.24
C GLU A 33 13.18 8.76 13.22
N TYR A 34 13.80 7.57 13.21
CA TYR A 34 13.34 6.44 12.39
C TYR A 34 11.95 5.96 12.79
N LYS A 35 11.68 5.82 14.10
CA LYS A 35 10.34 5.44 14.58
C LYS A 35 9.30 6.49 14.23
N GLU A 36 9.64 7.77 14.32
CA GLU A 36 8.79 8.86 13.88
C GLU A 36 8.48 8.75 12.39
N LEU A 37 9.49 8.51 11.54
CA LEU A 37 9.28 8.30 10.11
C LEU A 37 8.32 7.15 9.81
N MET A 38 8.51 6.01 10.48
CA MET A 38 7.64 4.84 10.31
C MET A 38 6.21 5.11 10.80
N MET A 39 6.05 5.89 11.88
CA MET A 39 4.75 6.35 12.36
C MET A 39 4.08 7.28 11.34
N MET A 40 4.84 8.21 10.73
CA MET A 40 4.31 9.09 9.68
C MET A 40 3.79 8.29 8.48
N TYR A 41 4.51 7.26 8.03
CA TYR A 41 4.02 6.35 6.99
C TYR A 41 2.78 5.54 7.43
N ALA A 42 2.71 5.12 8.69
CA ALA A 42 1.52 4.45 9.22
C ALA A 42 0.29 5.38 9.25
N CYS A 43 0.47 6.67 9.50
CA CYS A 43 -0.59 7.67 9.38
C CYS A 43 -1.01 7.88 7.92
N ALA A 44 -0.06 7.97 6.99
CA ALA A 44 -0.36 8.06 5.55
C ALA A 44 -1.20 6.87 5.06
N ILE A 45 -0.93 5.66 5.57
CA ILE A 45 -1.75 4.47 5.29
C ILE A 45 -3.20 4.68 5.75
N LYS A 46 -3.42 5.27 6.93
CA LYS A 46 -4.78 5.51 7.44
C LYS A 46 -5.53 6.50 6.56
N GLU A 47 -4.91 7.62 6.20
CA GLU A 47 -5.50 8.64 5.32
C GLU A 47 -5.98 8.04 4.00
N VAL A 48 -5.10 7.32 3.31
CA VAL A 48 -5.44 6.72 2.02
C VAL A 48 -6.46 5.59 2.17
N ARG A 49 -6.37 4.78 3.25
CA ARG A 49 -7.37 3.75 3.53
C ARG A 49 -8.76 4.36 3.72
N THR A 50 -8.87 5.43 4.51
CA THR A 50 -10.14 6.13 4.73
C THR A 50 -10.72 6.65 3.42
N LYS A 51 -9.90 7.19 2.52
CA LYS A 51 -10.35 7.60 1.17
C LYS A 51 -10.96 6.44 0.38
N PHE A 52 -10.33 5.26 0.40
CA PHE A 52 -10.90 4.08 -0.24
C PHE A 52 -12.15 3.54 0.47
N ASP A 53 -12.22 3.59 1.80
CA ASP A 53 -13.42 3.20 2.57
C ASP A 53 -14.61 4.13 2.24
N VAL A 54 -14.35 5.43 2.06
CA VAL A 54 -15.36 6.41 1.60
C VAL A 54 -15.81 6.10 0.18
N LEU A 55 -14.89 5.90 -0.77
CA LEU A 55 -15.24 5.51 -2.15
C LEU A 55 -16.06 4.21 -2.16
N ASN A 56 -15.66 3.20 -1.38
CA ASN A 56 -16.39 1.95 -1.26
C ASN A 56 -17.85 2.18 -0.81
N THR A 57 -18.03 3.02 0.22
CA THR A 57 -19.35 3.38 0.77
C THR A 57 -20.19 4.17 -0.23
N GLU A 58 -19.58 5.15 -0.91
CA GLU A 58 -20.24 5.95 -1.94
C GLU A 58 -20.74 5.08 -3.09
N PHE A 59 -19.90 4.19 -3.62
CA PHE A 59 -20.28 3.34 -4.74
C PHE A 59 -21.40 2.36 -4.37
N LYS A 60 -21.35 1.80 -3.15
CA LYS A 60 -22.41 0.93 -2.62
C LYS A 60 -23.76 1.65 -2.58
N ILE A 61 -23.76 2.93 -2.20
CA ILE A 61 -25.00 3.71 -2.11
C ILE A 61 -25.44 4.18 -3.49
N ARG A 62 -24.56 4.85 -4.27
CA ARG A 62 -24.93 5.50 -5.53
C ARG A 62 -25.27 4.50 -6.63
N TYR A 63 -24.49 3.43 -6.77
CA TYR A 63 -24.60 2.48 -7.88
C TYR A 63 -25.14 1.12 -7.47
N GLN A 64 -25.62 0.97 -6.22
CA GLN A 64 -26.06 -0.30 -5.63
C GLN A 64 -25.05 -1.45 -5.78
N ARG A 65 -23.76 -1.10 -5.94
CA ARG A 65 -22.69 -2.04 -6.26
C ARG A 65 -21.48 -1.79 -5.39
N ASN A 66 -20.83 -2.88 -4.99
CA ASN A 66 -19.56 -2.81 -4.29
C ASN A 66 -18.39 -3.20 -5.22
N PRO A 67 -17.68 -2.22 -5.82
CA PRO A 67 -16.52 -2.49 -6.66
C PRO A 67 -15.32 -3.01 -5.85
N ILE A 68 -15.24 -2.73 -4.54
CA ILE A 68 -14.12 -3.10 -3.67
C ILE A 68 -14.52 -4.29 -2.77
N SER A 69 -13.99 -5.46 -3.09
CA SER A 69 -14.15 -6.67 -2.29
C SER A 69 -13.40 -6.58 -0.95
N SER A 70 -12.16 -6.10 -0.96
CA SER A 70 -11.38 -5.93 0.28
C SER A 70 -10.26 -4.91 0.15
N ILE A 71 -9.86 -4.34 1.29
CA ILE A 71 -8.72 -3.43 1.40
C ILE A 71 -7.78 -3.97 2.47
N SER A 72 -6.51 -4.15 2.10
CA SER A 72 -5.46 -4.53 3.03
C SER A 72 -4.34 -3.51 3.01
N THR A 73 -3.65 -3.37 4.15
CA THR A 73 -2.62 -2.36 4.34
C THR A 73 -1.36 -2.99 4.92
N ARG A 74 -0.20 -2.48 4.54
CA ARG A 74 1.08 -2.98 5.03
C ARG A 74 2.06 -1.84 5.20
N LEU A 75 2.70 -1.80 6.36
CA LEU A 75 3.94 -1.06 6.57
C LEU A 75 5.13 -1.99 6.28
N LYS A 76 6.07 -1.54 5.45
CA LYS A 76 7.24 -2.36 5.07
C LYS A 76 8.11 -2.60 6.31
N ARG A 77 8.58 -3.85 6.46
CA ARG A 77 9.46 -4.22 7.57
C ARG A 77 10.83 -3.58 7.37
N THR A 78 11.48 -3.15 8.46
CA THR A 78 12.82 -2.53 8.44
C THR A 78 13.83 -3.37 7.65
N ALA A 79 13.91 -4.68 7.90
CA ALA A 79 14.80 -5.57 7.15
C ALA A 79 14.59 -5.47 5.63
N SER A 80 13.33 -5.49 5.18
CA SER A 80 13.00 -5.34 3.77
C SER A 80 13.25 -3.94 3.20
N ILE A 81 13.30 -2.90 4.04
CA ILE A 81 13.71 -1.55 3.64
C ILE A 81 15.23 -1.55 3.41
N THR A 82 15.99 -2.06 4.38
CA THR A 82 17.46 -2.20 4.29
C THR A 82 17.87 -3.01 3.07
N ASP A 83 17.31 -4.21 2.89
CA ASP A 83 17.61 -5.08 1.73
C ASP A 83 17.31 -4.39 0.40
N LYS A 84 16.32 -3.48 0.36
CA LYS A 84 15.93 -2.78 -0.87
C LYS A 84 16.89 -1.64 -1.17
N LEU A 85 17.31 -0.88 -0.15
CA LEU A 85 18.31 0.16 -0.27
C LEU A 85 19.67 -0.42 -0.68
N GLU A 86 20.09 -1.52 -0.05
CA GLU A 86 21.34 -2.22 -0.39
C GLU A 86 21.33 -2.72 -1.84
N ARG A 87 20.25 -3.37 -2.29
CA ARG A 87 20.10 -3.80 -3.69
C ARG A 87 20.14 -2.65 -4.70
N GLN A 88 19.82 -1.44 -4.26
CA GLN A 88 19.85 -0.23 -5.08
C GLN A 88 21.11 0.62 -4.84
N ASN A 89 22.07 0.11 -4.06
CA ASN A 89 23.30 0.80 -3.67
C ASN A 89 23.07 2.17 -3.00
N PHE A 90 22.03 2.27 -2.18
CA PHE A 90 21.76 3.46 -1.38
C PHE A 90 22.12 3.23 0.10
N PRO A 91 22.65 4.26 0.80
CA PRO A 91 22.93 4.16 2.22
C PRO A 91 21.62 4.06 3.02
N PHE A 92 21.70 3.42 4.19
CA PHE A 92 20.60 3.43 5.15
C PHE A 92 20.58 4.78 5.89
N SER A 93 19.67 5.66 5.48
CA SER A 93 19.39 6.94 6.14
C SER A 93 17.91 7.31 5.95
N LEU A 94 17.38 8.19 6.81
CA LEU A 94 15.99 8.64 6.71
C LEU A 94 15.69 9.29 5.35
N GLU A 95 16.58 10.18 4.91
CA GLU A 95 16.49 10.83 3.60
C GLU A 95 16.47 9.81 2.45
N SER A 96 17.35 8.81 2.52
CA SER A 96 17.45 7.76 1.52
C SER A 96 16.18 6.91 1.45
N ILE A 97 15.57 6.59 2.60
CA ILE A 97 14.28 5.88 2.67
C ILE A 97 13.19 6.71 1.98
N GLU A 98 13.03 7.98 2.38
CA GLU A 98 11.99 8.86 1.84
C GLU A 98 12.10 9.08 0.33
N LYS A 99 13.35 9.25 -0.15
CA LYS A 99 13.63 9.54 -1.55
C LYS A 99 13.48 8.30 -2.43
N ASN A 100 14.03 7.16 -2.01
CA ASN A 100 14.27 6.01 -2.89
C ASN A 100 13.28 4.85 -2.67
N VAL A 101 12.62 4.76 -1.50
CA VAL A 101 11.71 3.66 -1.17
C VAL A 101 10.26 4.10 -1.29
N ASN A 102 9.65 3.82 -2.45
CA ASN A 102 8.26 4.25 -2.72
C ASN A 102 7.18 3.39 -2.04
N ASP A 103 7.53 2.19 -1.56
CA ASP A 103 6.60 1.19 -1.00
C ASP A 103 6.79 0.98 0.51
N VAL A 104 7.22 2.01 1.25
CA VAL A 104 7.25 1.95 2.72
C VAL A 104 5.84 1.81 3.27
N ALA A 105 4.93 2.66 2.81
CA ALA A 105 3.49 2.53 3.01
C ALA A 105 2.86 1.85 1.78
N GLY A 106 2.22 0.70 1.99
CA GLY A 106 1.55 -0.06 0.94
C GLY A 106 0.08 -0.28 1.24
N ILE A 107 -0.78 -0.03 0.26
CA ILE A 107 -2.21 -0.33 0.31
C ILE A 107 -2.55 -1.21 -0.87
N ARG A 108 -3.36 -2.24 -0.61
CA ARG A 108 -3.86 -3.13 -1.64
C ARG A 108 -5.38 -3.07 -1.64
N VAL A 109 -5.93 -2.73 -2.79
CA VAL A 109 -7.37 -2.64 -3.05
C VAL A 109 -7.73 -3.79 -3.98
N ILE A 110 -8.58 -4.70 -3.50
CA ILE A 110 -9.06 -5.85 -4.27
C ILE A 110 -10.45 -5.53 -4.79
N CYS A 111 -10.57 -5.45 -6.10
CA CYS A 111 -11.79 -5.20 -6.83
C CYS A 111 -12.44 -6.50 -7.31
N SER A 112 -13.74 -6.42 -7.58
CA SER A 112 -14.51 -7.56 -8.08
C SER A 112 -14.19 -7.85 -9.55
N TYR A 113 -14.11 -6.82 -10.38
CA TYR A 113 -13.86 -6.93 -11.82
C TYR A 113 -12.68 -6.07 -12.30
N ILE A 114 -12.24 -6.29 -13.54
CA ILE A 114 -11.11 -5.57 -14.13
C ILE A 114 -11.44 -4.08 -14.34
N ASP A 115 -12.64 -3.74 -14.80
CA ASP A 115 -13.07 -2.35 -15.04
C ASP A 115 -13.26 -1.55 -13.74
N ASP A 116 -13.63 -2.21 -12.64
CA ASP A 116 -13.66 -1.61 -11.30
C ASP A 116 -12.30 -1.07 -10.88
N ILE A 117 -11.20 -1.71 -11.29
CA ILE A 117 -9.84 -1.28 -10.96
C ILE A 117 -9.61 0.13 -11.49
N TYR A 118 -9.95 0.36 -12.77
CA TYR A 118 -9.75 1.66 -13.42
C TYR A 118 -10.73 2.70 -12.89
N THR A 119 -11.98 2.31 -12.67
CA THR A 119 -13.02 3.20 -12.11
C THR A 119 -12.62 3.72 -10.72
N ILE A 120 -12.16 2.82 -9.84
CA ILE A 120 -11.71 3.19 -8.49
C ILE A 120 -10.40 3.96 -8.53
N ALA A 121 -9.46 3.60 -9.41
CA ALA A 121 -8.22 4.34 -9.60
C ALA A 121 -8.51 5.80 -10.02
N GLU A 122 -9.36 5.99 -11.02
CA GLU A 122 -9.72 7.31 -11.51
C GLU A 122 -10.44 8.12 -10.43
N ALA A 123 -11.44 7.55 -9.77
CA ALA A 123 -12.16 8.23 -8.68
C ALA A 123 -11.23 8.65 -7.53
N PHE A 124 -10.26 7.81 -7.18
CA PHE A 124 -9.25 8.12 -6.18
C PHE A 124 -8.29 9.23 -6.62
N LEU A 125 -7.82 9.20 -7.87
CA LEU A 125 -6.90 10.19 -8.41
C LEU A 125 -7.54 11.54 -8.75
N ARG A 126 -8.87 11.63 -8.84
CA ARG A 126 -9.61 12.89 -8.99
C ARG A 126 -9.71 13.70 -7.70
N GLN A 127 -9.36 13.13 -6.55
CA GLN A 127 -9.35 13.86 -5.28
C GLN A 127 -8.25 14.94 -5.31
N ASP A 128 -8.57 16.15 -4.87
CA ASP A 128 -7.73 17.34 -5.00
C ASP A 128 -6.42 17.29 -4.19
N ASP A 129 -6.38 16.44 -3.16
CA ASP A 129 -5.23 16.22 -2.28
C ASP A 129 -4.43 14.95 -2.61
N VAL A 130 -4.77 14.22 -3.67
CA VAL A 130 -4.04 13.02 -4.12
C VAL A 130 -3.21 13.36 -5.36
N THR A 131 -1.88 13.34 -5.22
CA THR A 131 -0.97 13.59 -6.35
C THR A 131 -0.39 12.29 -6.88
N LEU A 132 -0.58 11.99 -8.18
CA LEU A 132 0.06 10.86 -8.84
C LEU A 132 1.55 11.16 -9.11
N ILE A 133 2.45 10.37 -8.54
CA ILE A 133 3.89 10.44 -8.80
C ILE A 133 4.27 9.52 -9.98
N ALA A 134 3.76 8.29 -9.99
CA ALA A 134 4.02 7.34 -11.06
C ALA A 134 2.91 6.28 -11.13
N GLN A 135 2.63 5.83 -12.35
CA GLN A 135 1.70 4.74 -12.63
C GLN A 135 2.43 3.61 -13.37
N LYS A 136 2.19 2.36 -12.96
CA LYS A 136 2.67 1.17 -13.66
C LYS A 136 1.49 0.23 -13.86
N ASP A 137 1.08 0.11 -15.11
CA ASP A 137 -0.06 -0.72 -15.49
C ASP A 137 0.43 -2.11 -15.92
N TYR A 138 0.50 -3.03 -14.95
CA TYR A 138 0.82 -4.42 -15.25
C TYR A 138 -0.41 -5.24 -15.67
N ILE A 139 -1.60 -4.62 -15.76
CA ILE A 139 -2.78 -5.28 -16.32
C ILE A 139 -2.69 -5.19 -17.85
N ALA A 140 -2.49 -3.98 -18.37
CA ALA A 140 -2.29 -3.74 -19.80
C ALA A 140 -0.94 -4.28 -20.30
N HIS A 141 0.11 -4.20 -19.46
CA HIS A 141 1.46 -4.68 -19.80
C HIS A 141 2.00 -5.65 -18.72
N PRO A 142 1.53 -6.92 -18.72
CA PRO A 142 1.94 -7.90 -17.72
C PRO A 142 3.46 -8.11 -17.68
N LYS A 143 3.98 -8.43 -16.49
CA LYS A 143 5.40 -8.79 -16.36
C LYS A 143 5.67 -10.13 -17.06
N PRO A 144 6.94 -10.44 -17.40
CA PRO A 144 7.29 -11.70 -18.07
C PRO A 144 6.83 -12.97 -17.35
N ASN A 145 6.69 -12.93 -16.02
CA ASN A 145 6.19 -14.04 -15.20
C ASN A 145 4.66 -14.17 -15.15
N GLY A 146 3.90 -13.32 -15.84
CA GLY A 146 2.43 -13.30 -15.82
C GLY A 146 1.81 -12.42 -14.74
N TYR A 147 2.62 -11.71 -13.94
CA TYR A 147 2.10 -10.83 -12.89
C TYR A 147 1.29 -9.65 -13.45
N ARG A 148 0.07 -9.46 -12.91
CA ARG A 148 -0.86 -8.36 -13.24
C ARG A 148 -1.31 -7.60 -11.99
N SER A 149 -1.35 -6.28 -12.07
CA SER A 149 -1.85 -5.34 -11.05
C SER A 149 -1.67 -3.91 -11.56
N LEU A 150 -2.55 -2.99 -11.20
CA LEU A 150 -2.33 -1.56 -11.38
C LEU A 150 -1.58 -1.00 -10.17
N HIS A 151 -0.39 -0.43 -10.37
CA HIS A 151 0.39 0.21 -9.30
C HIS A 151 0.38 1.72 -9.46
N LEU A 152 -0.06 2.41 -8.42
CA LEU A 152 -0.02 3.86 -8.30
C LEU A 152 0.93 4.23 -7.17
N ILE A 153 1.93 5.05 -7.47
CA ILE A 153 2.75 5.71 -6.45
C ILE A 153 2.17 7.11 -6.31
N ILE A 154 1.62 7.41 -5.15
CA ILE A 154 0.95 8.68 -4.87
C ILE A 154 1.66 9.44 -3.74
N SER A 155 1.48 10.76 -3.73
CA SER A 155 1.79 11.65 -2.62
C SER A 155 0.48 12.13 -1.99
N ILE A 156 0.38 12.07 -0.67
CA ILE A 156 -0.78 12.56 0.08
C ILE A 156 -0.32 13.41 1.27
N PRO A 157 -0.96 14.56 1.54
CA PRO A 157 -0.65 15.34 2.72
C PRO A 157 -1.11 14.65 4.00
N VAL A 158 -0.24 14.58 4.99
CA VAL A 158 -0.56 14.15 6.35
C VAL A 158 -0.33 15.30 7.32
N PHE A 159 -1.33 15.59 8.14
CA PHE A 159 -1.30 16.67 9.12
C PHE A 159 -0.89 16.13 10.50
N PHE A 160 0.31 16.50 10.94
CA PHE A 160 0.84 16.20 12.27
C PHE A 160 0.66 17.43 13.19
N ALA A 161 0.94 17.26 14.48
CA ALA A 161 0.66 18.28 15.50
C ALA A 161 1.33 19.65 15.22
N ASP A 162 2.50 19.64 14.60
CA ASP A 162 3.34 20.81 14.37
C ASP A 162 3.55 21.13 12.87
N ARG A 163 3.17 20.23 11.97
CA ARG A 163 3.47 20.37 10.53
C ARG A 163 2.56 19.53 9.64
N LYS A 164 2.40 20.00 8.40
CA LYS A 164 1.92 19.20 7.26
C LYS A 164 3.12 18.57 6.56
N LYS A 165 3.05 17.29 6.22
CA LYS A 165 4.09 16.62 5.41
C LYS A 165 3.44 15.72 4.36
N ASP A 166 3.88 15.84 3.12
CA ASP A 166 3.45 14.97 2.04
C ASP A 166 4.19 13.63 2.13
N MET A 167 3.44 12.54 2.12
CA MET A 167 3.94 11.18 2.32
C MET A 167 3.66 10.33 1.08
N LYS A 168 4.64 9.54 0.66
CA LYS A 168 4.48 8.59 -0.44
C LYS A 168 3.74 7.33 0.01
N VAL A 169 2.80 6.87 -0.79
CA VAL A 169 2.10 5.60 -0.59
C VAL A 169 2.06 4.85 -1.93
N GLU A 170 2.35 3.55 -1.90
CA GLU A 170 2.13 2.66 -3.04
C GLU A 170 0.74 2.03 -2.89
N VAL A 171 -0.14 2.31 -3.86
CA VAL A 171 -1.46 1.68 -3.98
C VAL A 171 -1.40 0.63 -5.08
N GLN A 172 -1.74 -0.61 -4.74
CA GLN A 172 -1.84 -1.72 -5.68
C GLN A 172 -3.30 -2.11 -5.82
N ILE A 173 -3.86 -1.97 -7.02
CA ILE A 173 -5.25 -2.31 -7.30
C ILE A 173 -5.27 -3.57 -8.18
N ARG A 174 -6.11 -4.55 -7.83
CA ARG A 174 -6.13 -5.90 -8.40
C ARG A 174 -7.54 -6.47 -8.40
N THR A 175 -7.80 -7.47 -9.23
CA THR A 175 -8.95 -8.36 -9.03
C THR A 175 -8.66 -9.39 -7.93
N ILE A 176 -9.69 -10.10 -7.50
CA ILE A 176 -9.57 -11.26 -6.60
C ILE A 176 -8.62 -12.31 -7.19
N ALA A 177 -8.74 -12.62 -8.48
CA ALA A 177 -7.95 -13.67 -9.10
C ALA A 177 -6.47 -13.25 -9.30
N MET A 178 -6.22 -11.98 -9.64
CA MET A 178 -4.86 -11.42 -9.67
C MET A 178 -4.17 -11.49 -8.29
N ASP A 179 -4.91 -11.21 -7.21
CA ASP A 179 -4.35 -11.27 -5.87
C ASP A 179 -4.07 -12.70 -5.39
N PHE A 180 -4.96 -13.63 -5.73
CA PHE A 180 -4.76 -15.06 -5.51
C PHE A 180 -3.46 -15.54 -6.16
N TRP A 181 -3.29 -15.27 -7.46
CA TRP A 181 -2.09 -15.67 -8.20
C TRP A 181 -0.81 -15.04 -7.62
N ALA A 182 -0.84 -13.72 -7.39
CA ALA A 182 0.33 -12.99 -6.90
C ALA A 182 0.73 -13.42 -5.48
N SER A 183 -0.22 -13.81 -4.64
CA SER A 183 0.04 -14.31 -3.30
C SER A 183 0.74 -15.68 -3.34
N LEU A 184 0.29 -16.59 -4.20
CA LEU A 184 0.92 -17.89 -4.40
C LEU A 184 2.33 -17.75 -5.00
N GLU A 185 2.48 -16.94 -6.04
CA GLU A 185 3.77 -16.72 -6.70
C GLU A 185 4.81 -16.15 -5.74
N HIS A 186 4.41 -15.18 -4.90
CA HIS A 186 5.29 -14.59 -3.90
C HIS A 186 5.69 -15.61 -2.81
N GLN A 187 4.77 -16.48 -2.37
CA GLN A 187 5.08 -17.54 -1.41
C GLN A 187 6.08 -18.56 -1.98
N LEU A 188 5.94 -18.91 -3.26
CA LEU A 188 6.85 -19.82 -3.94
C LEU A 188 8.23 -19.20 -4.12
N LYS A 189 8.33 -17.96 -4.59
CA LYS A 189 9.62 -17.24 -4.73
C LYS A 189 10.39 -17.07 -3.43
N TYR A 190 9.70 -17.01 -2.29
CA TYR A 190 10.37 -16.87 -1.00
C TYR A 190 11.14 -18.13 -0.59
N LYS A 191 10.78 -19.30 -1.10
CA LYS A 191 11.56 -20.53 -0.92
C LYS A 191 12.72 -20.50 -1.93
N GLN A 192 13.88 -19.98 -1.51
CA GLN A 192 15.00 -19.66 -2.42
C GLN A 192 15.70 -20.87 -3.06
N GLU A 193 15.40 -22.10 -2.64
CA GLU A 193 15.98 -23.34 -3.19
C GLU A 193 14.91 -24.21 -3.84
N ILE A 194 14.41 -23.81 -5.00
CA ILE A 194 13.49 -24.63 -5.78
C ILE A 194 14.24 -25.24 -6.98
N PRO A 195 14.45 -26.56 -7.03
CA PRO A 195 14.91 -27.24 -8.25
C PRO A 195 13.87 -27.06 -9.37
N ASN A 196 14.31 -26.93 -10.63
CA ASN A 196 13.48 -26.68 -11.82
C ASN A 196 12.73 -25.33 -11.85
N GLN A 197 13.33 -24.28 -11.30
CA GLN A 197 12.78 -22.93 -11.29
C GLN A 197 12.24 -22.41 -12.65
N PRO A 198 12.89 -22.65 -13.81
CA PRO A 198 12.38 -22.16 -15.10
C PRO A 198 11.04 -22.80 -15.51
N GLU A 199 10.88 -24.10 -15.26
CA GLU A 199 9.66 -24.84 -15.59
C GLU A 199 8.49 -24.36 -14.72
N ILE A 200 8.75 -24.18 -13.42
CA ILE A 200 7.75 -23.67 -12.48
C ILE A 200 7.32 -22.24 -12.84
N ILE A 201 8.26 -21.37 -13.25
CA ILE A 201 7.92 -20.02 -13.73
C ILE A 201 7.02 -20.10 -14.97
N SER A 202 7.30 -21.04 -15.89
CA SER A 202 6.47 -21.25 -17.08
C SER A 202 5.05 -21.71 -16.71
N GLN A 203 4.92 -22.67 -15.80
CA GLN A 203 3.61 -23.15 -15.33
C GLN A 203 2.83 -22.05 -14.60
N LEU A 204 3.51 -21.27 -13.74
CA LEU A 204 2.88 -20.13 -13.07
C LEU A 204 2.38 -19.09 -14.06
N LYS A 205 3.15 -18.82 -15.13
CA LYS A 205 2.74 -17.91 -16.19
C LYS A 205 1.50 -18.43 -16.92
N GLU A 206 1.46 -19.72 -17.26
CA GLU A 206 0.28 -20.34 -17.88
C GLU A 206 -0.96 -20.21 -16.98
N CYS A 207 -0.82 -20.48 -15.68
CA CYS A 207 -1.90 -20.25 -14.72
C CYS A 207 -2.35 -18.78 -14.70
N ALA A 208 -1.42 -17.82 -14.82
CA ALA A 208 -1.74 -16.40 -14.86
C ALA A 208 -2.61 -16.04 -16.07
N GLU A 209 -2.32 -16.60 -17.25
CA GLU A 209 -3.10 -16.36 -18.46
C GLU A 209 -4.50 -16.99 -18.37
N ILE A 210 -4.62 -18.20 -17.82
CA ILE A 210 -5.92 -18.85 -17.59
C ILE A 210 -6.78 -18.01 -16.61
N ILE A 211 -6.15 -17.53 -15.53
CA ILE A 211 -6.81 -16.66 -14.57
C ILE A 211 -7.28 -15.37 -15.22
N ASN A 212 -6.46 -14.74 -16.05
CA ASN A 212 -6.87 -13.53 -16.76
C ASN A 212 -8.04 -13.77 -17.70
N ALA A 213 -8.00 -14.83 -18.51
CA ALA A 213 -9.10 -15.18 -19.41
C ALA A 213 -10.40 -15.47 -18.63
N THR A 214 -10.27 -16.00 -17.41
CA THR A 214 -11.41 -16.21 -16.50
C THR A 214 -11.96 -14.87 -15.98
N ASP A 215 -11.11 -13.94 -15.55
CA ASP A 215 -11.52 -12.60 -15.11
C ASP A 215 -12.22 -11.83 -16.25
N GLU A 216 -11.69 -11.88 -17.48
CA GLU A 216 -12.30 -11.25 -18.66
C GLU A 216 -13.67 -11.84 -18.96
N LYS A 217 -13.79 -13.17 -18.97
CA LYS A 217 -15.07 -13.84 -19.18
C LYS A 217 -16.10 -13.49 -18.11
N MET A 218 -15.68 -13.37 -16.85
CA MET A 218 -16.58 -13.00 -15.76
C MET A 218 -17.05 -11.53 -15.89
N LEU A 219 -16.19 -10.64 -16.39
CA LEU A 219 -16.56 -9.28 -16.73
C LEU A 219 -17.60 -9.25 -17.86
N ASP A 220 -17.39 -10.01 -18.95
CA ASP A 220 -18.33 -10.09 -20.06
C ASP A 220 -19.71 -10.60 -19.61
N ILE A 221 -19.74 -11.65 -18.78
CA ILE A 221 -20.99 -12.18 -18.20
C ILE A 221 -21.70 -11.10 -17.39
N ARG A 222 -20.95 -10.29 -16.63
CA ARG A 222 -21.53 -9.20 -15.85
C ARG A 222 -22.17 -8.15 -16.75
N HIS A 223 -21.49 -7.74 -17.83
CA HIS A 223 -22.05 -6.79 -18.81
C HIS A 223 -23.33 -7.34 -19.44
N GLN A 224 -23.37 -8.62 -19.82
CA GLN A 224 -24.58 -9.24 -20.34
C GLN A 224 -25.76 -9.21 -19.35
N ILE A 225 -25.49 -9.45 -18.06
CA ILE A 225 -26.52 -9.37 -17.01
C ILE A 225 -27.01 -7.92 -16.83
N GLU A 226 -26.09 -6.95 -16.81
CA GLU A 226 -26.39 -5.52 -16.67
C GLU A 226 -27.20 -4.98 -17.87
N GLU A 227 -26.90 -5.43 -19.10
CA GLU A 227 -27.67 -5.10 -20.30
C GLU A 227 -29.09 -5.67 -20.29
N ILE A 228 -29.27 -6.89 -19.78
CA ILE A 228 -30.58 -7.53 -19.67
C ILE A 228 -31.43 -6.90 -18.56
N ALA A 229 -30.80 -6.40 -17.50
CA ALA A 229 -31.47 -5.94 -16.30
C ALA A 229 -32.13 -4.54 -16.40
N ASP A 230 -32.05 -3.85 -17.54
CA ASP A 230 -32.47 -2.45 -17.70
C ASP A 230 -31.97 -1.60 -16.52
N ALA A 231 -30.63 -1.49 -16.42
CA ALA A 231 -29.97 -0.90 -15.27
C ALA A 231 -30.60 0.46 -14.92
N PRO A 232 -31.17 0.62 -13.71
CA PRO A 232 -31.90 1.84 -13.36
C PRO A 232 -30.95 3.04 -13.48
N THR A 233 -31.43 4.09 -14.15
CA THR A 233 -30.65 5.31 -14.32
C THR A 233 -30.38 5.98 -12.98
N GLU A 234 -29.44 6.92 -12.92
CA GLU A 234 -29.15 7.66 -11.68
C GLU A 234 -30.40 8.36 -11.13
N GLU A 235 -31.32 8.80 -12.01
CA GLU A 235 -32.63 9.34 -11.66
C GLU A 235 -33.58 8.27 -11.08
N ASP A 236 -33.62 7.07 -11.65
CA ASP A 236 -34.46 5.96 -11.15
C ASP A 236 -34.03 5.52 -9.74
N ILE A 237 -32.71 5.45 -9.49
CA ILE A 237 -32.15 5.11 -8.18
C ILE A 237 -32.45 6.21 -7.15
N LEU A 238 -32.38 7.49 -7.56
CA LEU A 238 -32.74 8.63 -6.72
C LEU A 238 -34.24 8.62 -6.36
N LEU A 239 -35.11 8.36 -7.33
CA LEU A 239 -36.55 8.23 -7.14
C LEU A 239 -36.91 7.05 -6.23
N GLU A 240 -36.23 5.92 -6.38
CA GLU A 240 -36.42 4.76 -5.50
C GLU A 240 -36.00 5.07 -4.05
N LYS A 241 -34.92 5.84 -3.85
CA LYS A 241 -34.49 6.28 -2.51
C LYS A 241 -35.42 7.30 -1.88
N LEU A 242 -35.89 8.27 -2.67
CA LEU A 242 -36.87 9.27 -2.23
C LEU A 242 -38.18 8.59 -1.81
N SER A 243 -38.67 7.63 -2.59
CA SER A 243 -39.88 6.89 -2.23
C SER A 243 -39.74 6.04 -0.96
N LYS A 244 -38.54 5.52 -0.67
CA LYS A 244 -38.24 4.81 0.59
C LYS A 244 -38.04 5.76 1.79
N LEU A 245 -37.71 7.02 1.56
CA LEU A 245 -37.62 8.06 2.60
C LEU A 245 -39.01 8.51 3.07
N ASP A 246 -39.98 8.62 2.15
CA ASP A 246 -41.38 8.98 2.49
C ASP A 246 -42.14 7.89 3.27
N LEU A 247 -41.61 6.66 3.33
CA LEU A 247 -42.13 5.56 4.14
C LEU A 247 -41.55 5.52 5.56
N ALA A 248 -40.56 6.37 5.87
CA ALA A 248 -39.92 6.46 7.19
C ALA A 248 -40.44 7.62 8.05
N VAL A 249 -41.68 8.06 7.80
CA VAL A 249 -42.41 8.95 8.71
C VAL A 249 -43.48 8.14 9.42
N ASP A 250 -43.05 7.33 10.38
CA ASP A 250 -43.90 6.96 11.51
C ASP A 250 -43.49 7.81 12.71
N VAL A 251 -44.51 8.42 13.31
CA VAL A 251 -44.49 9.21 14.56
C VAL A 251 -43.82 8.45 15.71
#